data_AF-A0A970KH69-F1
#
_entry.id   AF-A0A970KH69-F1
#
_cell.length_a   1.000
_cell.length_b   1.000
_cell.length_c   1.000
_cell.angle_alpha   90.00
_cell.angle_beta   90.00
_cell.angle_gamma   90.00
#
_symmetry.space_group_name_H-M   'P 1'
#
loop_
_entity.id
_entity.type
_entity.pdbx_description
1 polymer ?
#
loop_
_entity_poly.entity_id
_entity_poly.type
_entity_poly.pdbx_seq_one_letter_code
_entity_poly.pdbx_strand_id
1 'polypeptide(L)'
;MNKYVSIEEINKLDKQQKENLRTLWNPAKYELIIVPVCKDIEQQIYEHRVYVIQDIIVCDKKNKQYCEISNYQGDISNCGEIIFKTFPVECVRLLDDSDDTCLEFNKKIEADGVVPIQYISKKDCLPLLDISLMIELLCDNKCKSDFSLKYSKEGGVCVLDDNTQYSDSLCASLWEMLKSVL
;
A
#
# COMPACT_ATOMS: atom_id res chain seq x y z
N MET A 1 14.48 -1.73 -12.59
CA MET A 1 14.43 -0.78 -11.46
C MET A 1 13.23 -1.18 -10.60
N ASN A 2 13.45 -1.57 -9.36
CA ASN A 2 12.37 -2.06 -8.50
C ASN A 2 11.46 -0.89 -8.12
N LYS A 3 10.19 -0.97 -8.53
CA LYS A 3 9.18 0.05 -8.20
C LYS A 3 8.63 -0.10 -6.78
N TYR A 4 8.68 -1.32 -6.26
CA TYR A 4 8.11 -1.70 -4.96
C TYR A 4 9.18 -2.33 -4.06
N VAL A 5 9.00 -2.18 -2.74
CA VAL A 5 9.67 -2.99 -1.73
C VAL A 5 9.13 -4.43 -1.82
N SER A 6 9.99 -5.44 -1.72
CA SER A 6 9.53 -6.83 -1.81
C SER A 6 8.67 -7.20 -0.60
N ILE A 7 7.72 -8.12 -0.83
CA ILE A 7 6.86 -8.65 0.24
C ILE A 7 7.71 -9.26 1.37
N GLU A 8 8.81 -9.91 1.01
CA GLU A 8 9.77 -10.50 1.96
C GLU A 8 10.39 -9.45 2.88
N GLU A 9 10.78 -8.29 2.34
CA GLU A 9 11.34 -7.19 3.13
C GLU A 9 10.31 -6.58 4.06
N ILE A 10 9.07 -6.38 3.59
CA ILE A 10 7.97 -5.89 4.45
C ILE A 10 7.66 -6.91 5.56
N ASN A 11 7.76 -8.21 5.26
CA ASN A 11 7.50 -9.27 6.23
C ASN A 11 8.57 -9.36 7.33
N LYS A 12 9.82 -8.97 7.04
CA LYS A 12 10.91 -8.89 8.02
C LYS A 12 10.68 -7.81 9.08
N LEU A 13 9.77 -6.86 8.86
CA LEU A 13 9.39 -5.90 9.89
C LEU A 13 8.86 -6.61 11.14
N ASP A 14 9.29 -6.13 12.30
CA ASP A 14 8.76 -6.62 13.57
C ASP A 14 7.32 -6.14 13.81
N LYS A 15 6.71 -6.58 14.92
CA LYS A 15 5.33 -6.23 15.26
C LYS A 15 5.15 -4.72 15.46
N GLN A 16 6.10 -4.05 16.11
CA GLN A 16 6.01 -2.62 16.39
C GLN A 16 6.13 -1.80 15.11
N GLN A 17 7.09 -2.15 14.25
CA GLN A 17 7.29 -1.49 12.96
C GLN A 17 6.06 -1.66 12.05
N LYS A 18 5.41 -2.83 12.07
CA LYS A 18 4.16 -3.07 11.33
C LYS A 18 3.01 -2.20 11.85
N GLU A 19 2.85 -2.08 13.17
CA GLU A 19 1.82 -1.19 13.75
C GLU A 19 2.10 0.28 13.46
N ASN A 20 3.37 0.69 13.54
CA ASN A 20 3.78 2.05 13.19
C ASN A 20 3.50 2.32 11.71
N LEU A 21 3.86 1.40 10.81
CA LEU A 21 3.56 1.53 9.38
C LEU A 21 2.05 1.69 9.11
N ARG A 22 1.19 0.89 9.76
CA ARG A 22 -0.27 1.04 9.64
C ARG A 22 -0.79 2.37 10.18
N THR A 23 -0.13 2.91 11.20
CA THR A 23 -0.52 4.18 11.82
C THR A 23 -0.16 5.36 10.92
N LEU A 24 1.04 5.34 10.33
CA LEU A 24 1.54 6.39 9.44
C LEU A 24 0.84 6.36 8.08
N TRP A 25 0.42 5.18 7.61
CA TRP A 25 -0.21 5.01 6.31
C TRP A 25 -1.64 5.54 6.26
N ASN A 26 -1.87 6.47 5.33
CA ASN A 26 -3.17 6.98 4.95
C ASN A 26 -3.64 6.29 3.64
N PRO A 27 -4.56 5.31 3.70
CA PRO A 27 -4.91 4.50 2.53
C PRO A 27 -5.66 5.29 1.45
N ALA A 28 -5.38 4.99 0.18
CA ALA A 28 -6.07 5.55 -0.98
C ALA A 28 -6.64 4.46 -1.92
N LYS A 29 -7.57 4.87 -2.79
CA LYS A 29 -8.10 3.98 -3.83
C LYS A 29 -6.98 3.59 -4.80
N TYR A 30 -7.06 2.36 -5.31
CA TYR A 30 -6.12 1.73 -6.24
C TYR A 30 -4.73 1.43 -5.68
N GLU A 31 -4.50 1.66 -4.39
CA GLU A 31 -3.28 1.21 -3.73
C GLU A 31 -3.24 -0.31 -3.60
N LEU A 32 -2.02 -0.84 -3.60
CA LEU A 32 -1.74 -2.26 -3.40
C LEU A 32 -1.52 -2.53 -1.92
N ILE A 33 -2.14 -3.59 -1.42
CA ILE A 33 -2.01 -4.04 -0.03
C ILE A 33 -1.57 -5.50 0.02
N ILE A 34 -0.83 -5.84 1.07
CA ILE A 34 -0.37 -7.17 1.39
C ILE A 34 -1.21 -7.69 2.55
N VAL A 35 -1.75 -8.89 2.39
CA VAL A 35 -2.65 -9.53 3.34
C VAL A 35 -2.09 -10.90 3.70
N PRO A 36 -1.83 -11.19 4.99
CA PRO A 36 -1.46 -12.53 5.44
C PRO A 36 -2.69 -13.44 5.40
N VAL A 37 -2.60 -14.50 4.61
CA VAL A 37 -3.60 -15.55 4.48
C VAL A 37 -3.06 -16.80 5.16
N CYS A 38 -3.81 -17.30 6.15
CA CYS A 38 -3.43 -18.51 6.86
C CYS A 38 -3.43 -19.70 5.90
N LYS A 39 -2.27 -20.35 5.75
CA LYS A 39 -2.10 -21.56 4.96
C LYS A 39 -2.18 -22.81 5.84
N ASP A 40 -1.59 -22.75 7.02
CA ASP A 40 -1.60 -23.83 8.00
C ASP A 40 -1.74 -23.22 9.41
N ILE A 41 -2.85 -23.55 10.07
CA ILE A 41 -3.17 -23.04 11.41
C ILE A 41 -2.28 -23.69 12.47
N GLU A 42 -1.97 -24.97 12.33
CA GLU A 42 -1.21 -25.74 13.34
C GLU A 42 0.25 -25.27 13.37
N GLN A 43 0.83 -25.01 12.21
CA GLN A 43 2.21 -24.55 12.08
C GLN A 43 2.32 -23.01 12.07
N GLN A 44 1.19 -22.30 12.15
CA GLN A 44 1.12 -20.83 12.05
C GLN A 44 1.80 -20.29 10.79
N ILE A 45 1.63 -20.98 9.66
CA ILE A 45 2.21 -20.59 8.38
C ILE A 45 1.23 -19.69 7.63
N TYR A 46 1.69 -18.49 7.30
CA TYR A 46 0.94 -17.50 6.54
C TYR A 46 1.59 -17.26 5.18
N GLU A 47 0.78 -17.30 4.13
CA GLU A 47 1.12 -16.83 2.79
C GLU A 47 0.68 -15.37 2.65
N HIS A 48 1.45 -14.54 1.95
CA HIS A 48 1.09 -13.14 1.76
C HIS A 48 0.56 -12.94 0.35
N ARG A 49 -0.68 -12.44 0.24
CA ARG A 49 -1.34 -12.16 -1.04
C ARG A 49 -1.51 -10.67 -1.26
N VAL A 50 -1.54 -10.26 -2.52
CA VAL A 50 -1.65 -8.84 -2.90
C VAL A 50 -3.04 -8.55 -3.44
N TYR A 51 -3.62 -7.46 -2.93
CA TYR A 51 -4.93 -6.96 -3.32
C TYR A 51 -4.86 -5.50 -3.72
N VAL A 52 -5.82 -5.06 -4.52
CA VAL A 52 -6.02 -3.65 -4.87
C VAL A 52 -7.20 -3.10 -4.10
N ILE A 53 -7.06 -1.92 -3.51
CA ILE A 53 -8.16 -1.20 -2.85
C ILE A 53 -9.09 -0.63 -3.93
N GLN A 54 -10.32 -1.13 -4.01
CA GLN A 54 -11.36 -0.55 -4.87
C GLN A 54 -12.06 0.62 -4.17
N ASP A 55 -12.42 0.42 -2.90
CA ASP A 55 -13.07 1.44 -2.10
C ASP A 55 -12.69 1.33 -0.63
N ILE A 56 -12.87 2.43 0.08
CA ILE A 56 -12.58 2.54 1.50
C ILE A 56 -13.89 2.82 2.22
N ILE A 57 -14.22 1.94 3.15
CA ILE A 57 -15.44 1.99 3.96
C ILE A 57 -15.01 2.35 5.38
N VAL A 58 -15.63 3.40 5.90
CA VAL A 58 -15.32 3.96 7.21
C VAL A 58 -16.51 3.75 8.14
N CYS A 59 -16.24 3.23 9.34
CA CYS A 59 -17.21 3.14 10.41
C CYS A 59 -17.15 4.40 11.27
N ASP A 60 -18.23 5.18 11.31
CA ASP A 60 -18.34 6.33 12.22
C ASP A 60 -18.47 5.85 13.66
N LYS A 61 -17.57 6.27 14.56
CA LYS A 61 -17.63 5.93 15.99
C LYS A 61 -18.92 6.41 16.66
N LYS A 62 -19.44 7.57 16.25
CA LYS A 62 -20.59 8.22 16.90
C LYS A 62 -21.89 7.52 16.50
N ASN A 63 -22.06 7.26 15.21
CA ASN A 63 -23.29 6.72 14.65
C ASN A 63 -23.25 5.19 14.46
N LYS A 64 -22.07 4.56 14.60
CA LYS A 64 -21.81 3.12 14.34
C LYS A 64 -22.31 2.68 12.96
N GLN A 65 -22.25 3.58 11.99
CA GLN A 65 -22.67 3.33 10.61
C GLN A 65 -21.45 3.27 9.69
N TYR A 66 -21.50 2.34 8.75
CA TYR A 66 -20.52 2.22 7.69
C TYR A 66 -20.95 3.08 6.50
N CYS A 67 -20.01 3.85 5.97
CA CYS A 67 -20.21 4.62 4.75
C CYS A 67 -18.92 4.59 3.91
N GLU A 68 -19.06 4.79 2.60
CA GLU A 68 -17.90 5.03 1.74
C GLU A 68 -17.19 6.32 2.17
N ILE A 69 -15.87 6.33 2.05
CA ILE A 69 -15.02 7.46 2.43
C ILE A 69 -15.44 8.78 1.76
N SER A 70 -15.98 8.70 0.54
CA SER A 70 -16.53 9.83 -0.22
C SER A 70 -17.73 10.50 0.47
N ASN A 71 -18.48 9.74 1.28
CA ASN A 71 -19.67 10.18 2.00
C ASN A 71 -19.38 10.48 3.48
N TYR A 72 -18.16 10.21 3.94
CA TYR A 72 -17.78 10.41 5.34
C TYR A 72 -17.42 11.89 5.58
N GLN A 73 -18.19 12.56 6.43
CA GLN A 73 -18.00 13.98 6.76
C GLN A 73 -17.08 14.21 7.98
N GLY A 74 -16.56 13.15 8.58
CA GLY A 74 -15.67 13.22 9.74
C GLY A 74 -14.19 13.16 9.36
N ASP A 75 -13.34 13.36 10.36
CA ASP A 75 -11.91 13.08 10.24
C ASP A 75 -11.68 11.55 10.29
N ILE A 76 -10.97 11.02 9.30
CA ILE A 76 -10.63 9.59 9.16
C ILE A 76 -9.79 9.16 10.37
N SER A 77 -8.94 10.03 10.92
CA SER A 77 -8.16 9.73 12.12
C SER A 77 -9.04 9.43 13.35
N ASN A 78 -10.29 9.89 13.34
CA ASN A 78 -11.25 9.67 14.42
C ASN A 78 -12.27 8.55 14.15
N CYS A 79 -12.21 7.87 13.01
CA CYS A 79 -13.13 6.79 12.70
C CYS A 79 -12.92 5.55 13.59
N GLY A 80 -13.94 4.67 13.65
CA GLY A 80 -13.97 3.44 14.44
C GLY A 80 -13.11 2.36 13.83
N GLU A 81 -13.41 2.08 12.57
CA GLU A 81 -12.78 1.03 11.78
C GLU A 81 -12.71 1.46 10.32
N ILE A 82 -11.66 1.05 9.64
CA ILE A 82 -11.47 1.22 8.21
C ILE A 82 -11.45 -0.17 7.58
N ILE A 83 -12.33 -0.39 6.62
CA ILE A 83 -12.46 -1.63 5.86
C ILE A 83 -12.25 -1.30 4.40
N PHE A 84 -11.44 -2.10 3.71
CA PHE A 84 -11.21 -1.98 2.29
C PHE A 84 -12.09 -2.95 1.54
N LYS A 85 -12.80 -2.45 0.53
CA LYS A 85 -13.38 -3.28 -0.54
C LYS A 85 -12.27 -3.54 -1.55
N THR A 86 -11.89 -4.79 -1.77
CA THR A 86 -10.69 -5.13 -2.53
C THR A 86 -10.92 -6.19 -3.60
N PHE A 87 -9.99 -6.24 -4.54
CA PHE A 87 -9.88 -7.29 -5.56
C PHE A 87 -8.47 -7.90 -5.57
N PRO A 88 -8.33 -9.22 -5.81
CA PRO A 88 -7.02 -9.84 -5.97
C PRO A 88 -6.24 -9.24 -7.15
N VAL A 89 -4.93 -9.01 -7.00
CA VAL A 89 -4.08 -8.49 -8.10
C VAL A 89 -3.98 -9.44 -9.28
N GLU A 90 -4.18 -10.75 -9.05
CA GLU A 90 -4.25 -11.75 -10.12
C GLU A 90 -5.37 -11.44 -11.13
N CYS A 91 -6.41 -10.72 -10.71
CA CYS A 91 -7.44 -10.18 -11.60
C CYS A 91 -6.96 -8.91 -12.34
N VAL A 92 -6.04 -8.13 -11.76
CA VAL A 92 -5.52 -6.86 -12.30
C VAL A 92 -4.39 -7.05 -13.32
N ARG A 93 -3.62 -8.14 -13.27
CA ARG A 93 -2.62 -8.50 -14.30
C ARG A 93 -3.22 -8.75 -15.70
N LEU A 94 -4.55 -8.76 -15.82
CA LEU A 94 -5.28 -8.80 -17.08
C LEU A 94 -5.50 -7.40 -17.70
N LEU A 95 -4.96 -6.34 -17.08
CA LEU A 95 -5.13 -4.94 -17.49
C LEU A 95 -3.87 -4.29 -18.10
N ASP A 96 -2.80 -5.05 -18.35
CA ASP A 96 -1.64 -4.53 -19.08
C ASP A 96 -1.98 -4.32 -20.57
N ASP A 97 -1.80 -3.06 -21.01
CA ASP A 97 -2.06 -2.39 -22.30
C ASP A 97 -1.98 -3.22 -23.60
N SER A 98 -2.88 -4.17 -23.77
CA SER A 98 -3.36 -4.59 -25.08
C SER A 98 -4.87 -4.36 -25.10
N ASP A 99 -5.36 -3.59 -26.08
CA ASP A 99 -6.79 -3.28 -26.24
C ASP A 99 -7.65 -4.56 -26.28
N ASP A 100 -7.08 -5.69 -26.73
CA ASP A 100 -7.74 -6.99 -26.77
C ASP A 100 -7.86 -7.67 -25.38
N THR A 101 -6.93 -7.43 -24.44
CA THR A 101 -6.92 -8.11 -23.12
C THR A 101 -7.89 -7.47 -22.12
N CYS A 102 -8.04 -6.15 -22.15
CA CYS A 102 -9.04 -5.42 -21.35
C CYS A 102 -10.47 -5.81 -21.72
N LEU A 103 -10.71 -6.08 -23.01
CA LEU A 103 -11.98 -6.59 -23.51
C LEU A 103 -12.24 -8.03 -23.03
N GLU A 104 -11.21 -8.88 -22.91
CA GLU A 104 -11.35 -10.23 -22.36
C GLU A 104 -11.58 -10.24 -20.84
N PHE A 105 -10.95 -9.35 -20.07
CA PHE A 105 -11.22 -9.21 -18.64
C PHE A 105 -12.66 -8.76 -18.38
N ASN A 106 -13.14 -7.75 -19.10
CA ASN A 106 -14.54 -7.32 -19.02
C ASN A 106 -15.50 -8.41 -19.49
N LYS A 107 -15.21 -9.12 -20.59
CA LYS A 107 -15.99 -10.27 -21.03
C LYS A 107 -15.99 -11.42 -20.02
N LYS A 108 -14.90 -11.65 -19.29
CA LYS A 108 -14.82 -12.71 -18.27
C LYS A 108 -15.53 -12.31 -16.97
N ILE A 109 -15.50 -11.03 -16.59
CA ILE A 109 -16.36 -10.48 -15.53
C ILE A 109 -17.84 -10.61 -15.91
N GLU A 110 -18.18 -10.30 -17.16
CA GLU A 110 -19.54 -10.42 -17.69
C GLU A 110 -19.98 -11.89 -17.90
N ALA A 111 -19.04 -12.83 -18.13
CA ALA A 111 -19.33 -14.24 -18.35
C ALA A 111 -19.34 -15.10 -17.08
N ASP A 112 -18.43 -14.86 -16.11
CA ASP A 112 -18.33 -15.63 -14.85
C ASP A 112 -19.01 -14.93 -13.66
N GLY A 113 -19.47 -13.68 -13.82
CA GLY A 113 -20.47 -13.04 -12.97
C GLY A 113 -20.03 -12.51 -11.60
N VAL A 114 -18.86 -12.84 -11.05
CA VAL A 114 -18.41 -12.27 -9.76
C VAL A 114 -16.88 -12.18 -9.69
N VAL A 115 -16.30 -10.97 -9.77
CA VAL A 115 -14.97 -10.75 -9.20
C VAL A 115 -15.12 -10.91 -7.68
N PRO A 116 -14.35 -11.79 -7.01
CA PRO A 116 -14.53 -12.01 -5.58
C PRO A 116 -14.13 -10.75 -4.82
N ILE A 117 -15.13 -9.93 -4.49
CA ILE A 117 -14.98 -8.77 -3.62
C ILE A 117 -14.59 -9.29 -2.24
N GLN A 118 -13.46 -8.83 -1.73
CA GLN A 118 -13.04 -9.11 -0.35
C GLN A 118 -13.13 -7.84 0.48
N TYR A 119 -13.52 -8.00 1.74
CA TYR A 119 -13.55 -6.92 2.71
C TYR A 119 -12.42 -7.16 3.71
N ILE A 120 -11.45 -6.24 3.74
CA ILE A 120 -10.20 -6.42 4.48
C ILE A 120 -10.03 -5.26 5.46
N SER A 121 -9.89 -5.55 6.75
CA SER A 121 -9.65 -4.50 7.74
C SER A 121 -8.26 -3.89 7.54
N LYS A 122 -8.13 -2.57 7.73
CA LYS A 122 -6.82 -1.90 7.73
C LYS A 122 -5.85 -2.54 8.73
N LYS A 123 -6.37 -3.11 9.83
CA LYS A 123 -5.59 -3.79 10.87
C LYS A 123 -4.98 -5.11 10.41
N ASP A 124 -5.54 -5.74 9.39
CA ASP A 124 -5.16 -7.08 8.95
C ASP A 124 -4.31 -7.04 7.67
N CYS A 125 -3.83 -5.86 7.27
CA CYS A 125 -3.01 -5.70 6.08
C CYS A 125 -1.91 -4.65 6.27
N LEU A 126 -1.03 -4.56 5.28
CA LEU A 126 0.04 -3.56 5.16
C LEU A 126 0.04 -3.01 3.73
N PRO A 127 0.45 -1.75 3.50
CA PRO A 127 0.64 -1.25 2.14
C PRO A 127 1.80 -1.98 1.45
N LEU A 128 1.65 -2.27 0.17
CA LEU A 128 2.79 -2.62 -0.68
C LEU A 128 3.47 -1.31 -1.12
N LEU A 129 4.63 -1.04 -0.53
CA LEU A 129 5.30 0.24 -0.64
C LEU A 129 5.95 0.44 -2.00
N ASP A 130 5.47 1.44 -2.74
CA ASP A 130 6.17 1.99 -3.91
C ASP A 130 6.97 3.24 -3.55
N ILE A 131 7.72 3.77 -4.52
CA ILE A 131 8.51 5.00 -4.34
C ILE A 131 7.64 6.18 -3.91
N SER A 132 6.45 6.33 -4.49
CA SER A 132 5.56 7.47 -4.23
C SER A 132 5.05 7.42 -2.79
N LEU A 133 4.54 6.26 -2.36
CA LEU A 133 4.01 6.06 -1.02
C LEU A 133 5.10 6.19 0.05
N MET A 134 6.32 5.71 -0.22
CA MET A 134 7.45 5.92 0.70
C MET A 134 7.79 7.41 0.86
N ILE A 135 7.77 8.18 -0.23
CA ILE A 135 8.01 9.63 -0.17
C ILE A 135 6.90 10.33 0.62
N GLU A 136 5.64 9.97 0.38
CA GLU A 136 4.48 10.53 1.10
C GLU A 136 4.59 10.28 2.61
N LEU A 137 4.85 9.02 3.00
CA LEU A 137 5.03 8.64 4.41
C LEU A 137 6.15 9.42 5.09
N LEU A 138 7.29 9.62 4.41
CA LEU A 138 8.43 10.39 4.95
C LEU A 138 8.10 11.89 5.07
N CYS A 139 7.43 12.47 4.07
CA CYS A 139 7.06 13.88 4.06
C CYS A 139 6.07 14.23 5.19
N ASP A 140 5.05 13.41 5.38
CA ASP A 140 3.98 13.68 6.34
C ASP A 140 4.42 13.47 7.79
N ASN A 141 5.37 12.57 8.03
CA ASN A 141 5.75 12.11 9.38
C ASN A 141 7.07 12.70 9.92
N LYS A 142 7.34 13.98 9.57
CA LYS A 142 8.40 14.82 10.14
C LYS A 142 9.83 14.65 9.60
N CYS A 143 10.04 14.22 8.36
CA CYS A 143 11.29 14.54 7.65
C CYS A 143 11.33 16.01 7.17
N LYS A 144 10.72 16.95 7.90
CA LYS A 144 10.43 18.33 7.45
C LYS A 144 11.65 19.25 7.37
N SER A 145 12.80 18.88 7.94
CA SER A 145 14.03 19.68 7.86
C SER A 145 15.15 19.04 7.05
N ASP A 146 15.18 17.71 6.93
CA ASP A 146 16.39 16.99 6.45
C ASP A 146 16.13 16.17 5.17
N PHE A 147 14.88 16.08 4.69
CA PHE A 147 14.57 15.40 3.41
C PHE A 147 14.56 16.41 2.27
N SER A 148 15.54 16.31 1.38
CA SER A 148 15.52 16.95 0.08
C SER A 148 15.81 15.93 -1.00
N LEU A 149 14.97 15.84 -2.03
CA LEU A 149 15.22 15.01 -3.20
C LEU A 149 15.68 15.94 -4.33
N LYS A 150 16.97 15.93 -4.65
CA LYS A 150 17.56 16.77 -5.72
C LYS A 150 17.94 15.90 -6.91
N TYR A 151 17.54 16.32 -8.11
CA TYR A 151 17.91 15.67 -9.37
C TYR A 151 18.91 16.54 -10.14
N SER A 152 20.08 15.98 -10.48
CA SER A 152 21.06 16.66 -11.36
C SER A 152 21.11 16.01 -12.75
N LYS A 153 20.89 16.82 -13.78
CA LYS A 153 20.99 16.42 -15.19
C LYS A 153 22.39 15.95 -15.61
N GLU A 154 23.43 16.40 -14.91
CA GLU A 154 24.81 16.13 -15.30
C GLU A 154 25.37 14.81 -14.75
N GLY A 155 24.63 14.13 -13.86
CA GLY A 155 25.12 12.88 -13.24
C GLY A 155 24.08 11.78 -13.01
N GLY A 156 22.79 12.01 -13.26
CA GLY A 156 21.75 11.00 -12.98
C GLY A 156 21.65 10.63 -11.49
N VAL A 157 22.16 11.50 -10.62
CA VAL A 157 22.21 11.28 -9.17
C VAL A 157 20.99 11.94 -8.55
N CYS A 158 20.21 11.16 -7.80
CA CYS A 158 19.34 11.72 -6.79
C CYS A 158 20.17 11.92 -5.50
N VAL A 159 19.99 13.05 -4.82
CA VAL A 159 20.59 13.29 -3.50
C VAL A 159 19.46 13.31 -2.50
N LEU A 160 19.64 12.63 -1.37
CA LEU A 160 18.66 12.57 -0.30
C LEU A 160 19.32 12.91 1.03
N ASP A 161 18.96 14.10 1.54
CA ASP A 161 19.75 14.86 2.51
C ASP A 161 21.11 15.26 1.92
N ASP A 162 21.70 16.40 2.31
CA ASP A 162 22.89 16.99 1.66
C ASP A 162 24.15 16.09 1.69
N ASN A 163 24.05 14.87 2.24
CA ASN A 163 25.14 13.94 2.47
C ASN A 163 25.00 12.57 1.78
N THR A 164 23.84 12.20 1.20
CA THR A 164 23.65 10.84 0.64
C THR A 164 23.59 10.85 -0.89
N GLN A 165 24.65 10.33 -1.51
CA GLN A 165 24.74 10.13 -2.96
C GLN A 165 24.34 8.71 -3.32
N TYR A 166 23.46 8.51 -4.31
CA TYR A 166 23.05 7.16 -4.73
C TYR A 166 23.97 6.53 -5.77
N SER A 167 24.32 5.27 -5.54
CA SER A 167 24.91 4.38 -6.55
C SER A 167 23.99 3.24 -7.00
N ASP A 168 23.07 2.73 -6.15
CA ASP A 168 22.52 1.36 -6.39
C ASP A 168 20.98 1.20 -6.54
N SER A 169 20.08 1.92 -5.85
CA SER A 169 18.67 2.15 -6.28
C SER A 169 17.88 3.06 -5.32
N LEU A 170 17.08 3.99 -5.85
CA LEU A 170 16.23 4.91 -5.07
C LEU A 170 15.28 4.17 -4.11
N CYS A 171 14.68 3.07 -4.56
CA CYS A 171 13.72 2.28 -3.76
C CYS A 171 14.36 1.73 -2.49
N ALA A 172 15.56 1.14 -2.58
CA ALA A 172 16.26 0.60 -1.42
C ALA A 172 16.61 1.70 -0.41
N SER A 173 17.06 2.86 -0.88
CA SER A 173 17.40 3.97 0.02
C SER A 173 16.20 4.57 0.72
N LEU A 174 15.09 4.78 0.01
CA LEU A 174 13.84 5.22 0.63
C LEU A 174 13.34 4.23 1.66
N TRP A 175 13.48 2.92 1.40
CA TRP A 175 13.13 1.87 2.34
C TRP A 175 13.96 1.92 3.62
N GLU A 176 15.29 2.06 3.52
CA GLU A 176 16.16 2.19 4.70
C GLU A 176 15.79 3.41 5.55
N MET A 177 15.48 4.54 4.91
CA MET A 177 15.04 5.74 5.63
C MET A 177 13.68 5.56 6.28
N LEU A 178 12.72 4.98 5.58
CA LEU A 178 11.41 4.71 6.14
C LEU A 178 11.52 3.82 7.38
N LYS A 179 12.36 2.77 7.35
CA LYS A 179 12.61 1.91 8.52
C LYS A 179 13.14 2.67 9.74
N SER A 180 13.82 3.80 9.57
CA SER A 180 14.30 4.62 10.69
C SER A 180 13.21 5.43 11.40
N VAL A 181 12.05 5.61 10.75
CA VAL A 181 10.88 6.30 11.31
C VAL A 181 9.74 5.35 11.67
N LEU A 182 9.88 4.05 11.32
CA LEU A 182 9.00 2.95 11.75
C LEU A 182 9.42 2.40 13.11
#